data_AF-A0A938W2E5-F1
#
_entry.id   AF-A0A938W2E5-F1
#
_cell.length_a   1.000
_cell.length_b   1.000
_cell.length_c   1.000
_cell.angle_alpha   90.00
_cell.angle_beta   90.00
_cell.angle_gamma   90.00
#
_symmetry.space_group_name_H-M   'P 1'
#
loop_
_entity.id
_entity.type
_entity.pdbx_description
1 polymer ?
#
loop_
_entity_poly.entity_id
_entity_poly.type
_entity_poly.pdbx_seq_one_letter_code
_entity_poly.pdbx_strand_id
1 'polypeptide(L)'
;MNYKLRRYEQADVVFLAAATPANPDGSPDLTYVRCVAQSVGERLGDRFPVIVNKSTVPIGSGNRVGGLLSDAYKTSNGQKPKGNFAVASNPEFLREGVAVHDSLYPDRIVMGATQARAIDVLVRGATAGHDMGGRR
;
A
#
# COMPACT_ATOMS: atom_id res chain seq x y z
N MET A 1 6.46 -19.97 0.28
CA MET A 1 7.02 -18.99 -0.70
C MET A 1 7.39 -17.73 0.07
N ASN A 2 8.67 -17.46 0.28
CA ASN A 2 9.13 -16.29 1.05
C ASN A 2 9.27 -15.08 0.10
N TYR A 3 8.41 -14.06 0.25
CA TYR A 3 8.57 -12.79 -0.44
C TYR A 3 9.79 -12.06 0.13
N LYS A 4 10.95 -12.22 -0.54
CA LYS A 4 12.19 -11.54 -0.18
C LYS A 4 12.14 -10.12 -0.72
N LEU A 5 11.54 -9.20 0.03
CA LEU A 5 11.48 -7.78 -0.30
C LEU A 5 12.89 -7.19 -0.28
N ARG A 6 13.34 -6.60 -1.38
CA ARG A 6 14.62 -5.85 -1.43
C ARG A 6 14.34 -4.36 -1.22
N ARG A 7 15.05 -3.75 -0.27
CA ARG A 7 15.36 -2.31 -0.18
C ARG A 7 14.17 -1.33 -0.26
N TYR A 8 13.07 -1.61 0.44
CA TYR A 8 11.94 -0.65 0.59
C TYR A 8 11.98 0.14 1.91
N GLU A 9 12.92 -0.15 2.81
CA GLU A 9 13.05 0.48 4.14
C GLU A 9 13.31 1.99 4.08
N GLN A 10 13.69 2.50 2.90
CA GLN A 10 13.90 3.93 2.64
C GLN A 10 12.70 4.60 1.96
N ALA A 11 11.67 3.84 1.56
CA ALA A 11 10.53 4.37 0.82
C ALA A 11 9.54 5.08 1.73
N ASP A 12 9.05 6.25 1.30
CA ASP A 12 7.98 6.98 1.97
C ASP A 12 6.60 6.35 1.70
N VAL A 13 6.47 5.60 0.59
CA VAL A 13 5.23 4.92 0.17
C VAL A 13 5.55 3.50 -0.29
N VAL A 14 4.77 2.53 0.18
CA VAL A 14 4.89 1.11 -0.19
C VAL A 14 3.55 0.61 -0.74
N PHE A 15 3.50 0.28 -2.04
CA PHE A 15 2.29 -0.25 -2.67
C PHE A 15 2.18 -1.77 -2.50
N LEU A 16 1.08 -2.21 -1.90
CA LEU A 16 0.66 -3.61 -1.85
C LEU A 16 -0.22 -3.90 -3.07
N ALA A 17 0.40 -4.44 -4.12
CA ALA A 17 -0.23 -4.81 -5.39
C ALA A 17 -0.19 -6.34 -5.62
N ALA A 18 -0.39 -7.11 -4.57
CA ALA A 18 -0.43 -8.57 -4.65
C ALA A 18 -1.73 -9.05 -5.31
N ALA A 19 -1.68 -10.16 -6.04
CA ALA A 19 -2.87 -10.78 -6.62
C ALA A 19 -3.81 -11.28 -5.51
N THR A 20 -5.12 -11.19 -5.77
CA THR A 20 -6.19 -11.68 -4.91
C THR A 20 -7.14 -12.55 -5.75
N PRO A 21 -6.70 -13.76 -6.14
CA PRO A 21 -7.52 -14.66 -6.95
C PRO A 21 -8.82 -15.03 -6.21
N ALA A 22 -9.86 -15.41 -6.95
CA ALA A 22 -11.10 -15.87 -6.35
C ALA A 22 -10.95 -17.29 -5.79
N ASN A 23 -11.46 -17.51 -4.58
CA ASN A 23 -11.70 -18.83 -3.99
C ASN A 23 -12.86 -19.55 -4.70
N PRO A 24 -13.06 -20.86 -4.45
CA PRO A 24 -14.19 -21.61 -5.02
C PRO A 24 -15.58 -21.02 -4.71
N ASP A 25 -15.72 -20.28 -3.63
CA ASP A 25 -16.96 -19.59 -3.21
C ASP A 25 -17.08 -18.15 -3.78
N GLY A 26 -16.12 -17.71 -4.60
CA GLY A 26 -16.07 -16.37 -5.19
C GLY A 26 -15.47 -15.28 -4.28
N SER A 27 -15.13 -15.60 -3.03
CA SER A 27 -14.46 -14.65 -2.14
C SER A 27 -12.98 -14.45 -2.56
N PRO A 28 -12.38 -13.26 -2.35
CA PRO A 28 -10.99 -13.05 -2.71
C PRO A 28 -10.03 -13.74 -1.72
N ASP A 29 -9.05 -14.47 -2.24
CA ASP A 29 -7.94 -15.02 -1.47
C ASP A 29 -6.97 -13.90 -1.09
N LEU A 30 -6.83 -13.68 0.23
CA LEU A 30 -5.96 -12.66 0.80
C LEU A 30 -4.60 -13.20 1.25
N THR A 31 -4.28 -14.47 0.96
CA THR A 31 -3.03 -15.11 1.39
C THR A 31 -1.80 -14.31 0.98
N TYR A 32 -1.73 -13.85 -0.26
CA TYR A 32 -0.60 -13.06 -0.75
C TYR A 32 -0.52 -11.69 -0.07
N VAL A 33 -1.65 -10.99 0.10
CA VAL A 33 -1.71 -9.72 0.82
C VAL A 33 -1.21 -9.89 2.24
N ARG A 34 -1.61 -10.96 2.93
CA ARG A 34 -1.15 -11.29 4.29
C ARG A 34 0.35 -11.53 4.34
N CYS A 35 0.89 -12.35 3.45
CA CYS A 35 2.33 -12.63 3.41
C CYS A 35 3.16 -11.36 3.18
N VAL A 36 2.72 -10.49 2.26
CA VAL A 36 3.43 -9.24 2.01
C VAL A 36 3.30 -8.29 3.21
N ALA A 37 2.10 -8.14 3.80
CA ALA A 37 1.91 -7.31 4.98
C ALA A 37 2.77 -7.74 6.17
N GLN A 38 2.89 -9.05 6.42
CA GLN A 38 3.77 -9.59 7.45
C GLN A 38 5.25 -9.26 7.16
N SER A 39 5.69 -9.53 5.93
CA SER A 39 7.06 -9.23 5.49
C SER A 39 7.40 -7.73 5.54
N VAL A 40 6.39 -6.86 5.36
CA VAL A 40 6.51 -5.41 5.56
C VAL A 40 6.65 -5.07 7.04
N GLY A 41 5.74 -5.60 7.88
CA GLY A 41 5.71 -5.30 9.32
C GLY A 41 6.99 -5.71 10.04
N GLU A 42 7.58 -6.85 9.67
CA GLU A 42 8.84 -7.35 10.23
C GLU A 42 10.05 -6.42 10.04
N ARG A 43 10.01 -5.54 9.04
CA ARG A 43 11.13 -4.62 8.71
C ARG A 43 10.73 -3.15 8.77
N LEU A 44 9.59 -2.82 9.37
CA LEU A 44 9.28 -1.43 9.70
C LEU A 44 10.37 -0.90 10.65
N GLY A 45 10.99 0.22 10.27
CA GLY A 45 12.02 0.89 11.06
C GLY A 45 11.51 2.19 11.70
N ASP A 46 12.42 3.16 11.80
CA ASP A 46 12.14 4.48 12.41
C ASP A 46 11.46 5.47 11.43
N ARG A 47 11.49 5.16 10.13
CA ARG A 47 10.81 5.97 9.10
C ARG A 47 9.30 5.75 9.17
N PHE A 48 8.55 6.74 8.66
CA PHE A 48 7.10 6.69 8.55
C PHE A 48 6.66 6.39 7.10
N PRO A 49 6.56 5.11 6.69
CA PRO A 49 5.99 4.77 5.40
C PRO A 49 4.46 4.82 5.42
N VAL A 50 3.90 5.18 4.27
CA VAL A 50 2.48 4.96 3.96
C VAL A 50 2.34 3.66 3.18
N ILE A 51 1.69 2.66 3.78
CA ILE A 51 1.43 1.37 3.15
C ILE A 51 0.09 1.48 2.41
N VAL A 52 0.13 1.34 1.09
CA VAL A 52 -1.02 1.57 0.22
C VAL A 52 -1.55 0.24 -0.29
N ASN A 53 -2.78 -0.09 0.08
CA ASN A 53 -3.51 -1.20 -0.53
C ASN A 53 -3.96 -0.80 -1.94
N LYS A 54 -3.32 -1.39 -2.95
CA LYS A 54 -3.67 -1.26 -4.37
C LYS A 54 -4.54 -2.43 -4.84
N SER A 55 -4.27 -3.64 -4.31
CA SER A 55 -5.02 -4.86 -4.59
C SER A 55 -6.53 -4.70 -4.38
N THR A 56 -7.32 -5.34 -5.25
CA THR A 56 -8.77 -5.44 -5.11
C THR A 56 -9.14 -6.30 -3.90
N VAL A 57 -9.48 -5.66 -2.79
CA VAL A 57 -9.73 -6.33 -1.51
C VAL A 57 -11.11 -5.96 -0.96
N PRO A 58 -11.74 -6.83 -0.14
CA PRO A 58 -13.02 -6.51 0.50
C PRO A 58 -12.92 -5.27 1.40
N ILE A 59 -14.07 -4.64 1.64
CA ILE A 59 -14.20 -3.54 2.61
C ILE A 59 -13.66 -4.01 3.98
N GLY A 60 -12.97 -3.11 4.68
CA GLY A 60 -12.34 -3.40 5.98
C GLY A 60 -10.95 -4.06 5.89
N SER A 61 -10.47 -4.42 4.69
CA SER A 61 -9.14 -5.01 4.52
C SER A 61 -7.99 -4.07 4.89
N GLY A 62 -8.18 -2.75 4.82
CA GLY A 62 -7.21 -1.77 5.34
C GLY A 62 -6.94 -1.96 6.83
N ASN A 63 -7.99 -2.16 7.64
CA ASN A 63 -7.84 -2.42 9.07
C ASN A 63 -7.14 -3.76 9.33
N ARG A 64 -7.46 -4.80 8.55
CA ARG A 64 -6.81 -6.11 8.64
C ARG A 64 -5.32 -6.02 8.32
N VAL A 65 -4.94 -5.31 7.26
CA VAL A 65 -3.53 -5.06 6.90
C VAL A 65 -2.82 -4.29 8.01
N GLY A 66 -3.44 -3.25 8.57
CA GLY A 66 -2.89 -2.51 9.71
C GLY A 66 -2.63 -3.38 10.94
N GLY A 67 -3.53 -4.32 11.24
CA GLY A 67 -3.34 -5.32 12.29
C GLY A 67 -2.15 -6.24 12.01
N LEU A 68 -2.08 -6.82 10.81
CA LEU A 68 -1.00 -7.72 10.39
C LEU A 68 0.37 -7.05 10.46
N LEU A 69 0.47 -5.79 10.00
CA LEU A 69 1.68 -4.98 10.10
C LEU A 69 2.10 -4.77 11.56
N SER A 70 1.13 -4.43 12.42
CA SER A 70 1.38 -4.18 13.85
C SER A 70 1.83 -5.42 14.60
N ASP A 71 1.21 -6.57 14.30
CA ASP A 71 1.53 -7.86 14.92
C ASP A 71 2.91 -8.35 14.47
N ALA A 72 3.21 -8.27 13.17
CA ALA A 72 4.52 -8.62 12.64
C ALA A 72 5.63 -7.74 13.23
N TYR A 73 5.41 -6.41 13.29
CA TYR A 73 6.36 -5.49 13.94
C TYR A 73 6.59 -5.88 15.41
N LYS A 74 5.51 -6.16 16.15
CA LYS A 74 5.60 -6.54 17.57
C LYS A 74 6.38 -7.84 17.75
N THR A 75 6.17 -8.84 16.90
CA THR A 75 6.93 -10.09 16.95
C THR A 75 8.42 -9.85 16.71
N SER A 76 8.78 -8.99 15.77
CA SER A 76 10.18 -8.70 15.44
C SER A 76 10.88 -7.77 16.44
N ASN A 77 10.16 -6.85 17.09
CA ASN A 77 10.74 -5.78 17.90
C ASN A 77 10.38 -5.84 19.40
N GLY A 78 9.53 -6.78 19.82
CA GLY A 78 9.10 -6.94 21.21
C GLY A 78 8.11 -5.89 21.73
N GLN A 79 7.73 -4.89 20.91
CA GLN A 79 6.80 -3.82 21.29
C GLN A 79 5.87 -3.43 20.14
N LYS A 80 4.72 -2.81 20.45
CA LYS A 80 3.83 -2.28 19.42
C LYS A 80 4.45 -1.07 18.70
N PRO A 81 4.13 -0.87 17.41
CA PRO A 81 4.56 0.33 16.69
C PRO A 81 3.89 1.57 17.30
N LYS A 82 4.64 2.68 17.42
CA LYS A 82 4.16 3.92 18.07
C LYS A 82 3.71 4.96 17.04
N GLY A 83 2.83 4.53 16.12
CA GLY A 83 2.40 5.37 15.00
C GLY A 83 3.49 5.55 13.93
N ASN A 84 4.36 4.56 13.79
CA ASN A 84 5.49 4.59 12.85
C ASN A 84 5.08 4.34 11.40
N PHE A 85 3.79 4.16 11.10
CA PHE A 85 3.30 3.99 9.73
C PHE A 85 1.82 4.39 9.63
N ALA A 86 1.34 4.53 8.40
CA ALA A 86 -0.08 4.63 8.10
C ALA A 86 -0.48 3.63 7.02
N VAL A 87 -1.76 3.25 7.02
CA VAL A 87 -2.38 2.45 5.95
C VAL A 87 -3.32 3.34 5.16
N ALA A 88 -3.23 3.25 3.84
CA ALA A 88 -4.13 3.90 2.90
C ALA A 88 -4.65 2.89 1.87
N SER A 89 -5.72 3.23 1.19
CA SER A 89 -6.20 2.55 -0.01
C SER A 89 -6.04 3.48 -1.21
N ASN A 90 -5.61 2.91 -2.33
CA ASN A 90 -5.63 3.55 -3.64
C ASN A 90 -6.07 2.47 -4.61
N PRO A 91 -7.36 2.18 -4.79
CA PRO A 91 -7.80 1.13 -5.71
C PRO A 91 -7.38 1.43 -7.15
N GLU A 92 -7.29 0.41 -7.97
CA GLU A 92 -6.95 0.51 -9.39
C GLU A 92 -8.16 0.21 -10.28
N PHE A 93 -8.19 0.82 -11.46
CA PHE A 93 -9.28 0.72 -12.43
C PHE A 93 -8.71 0.51 -13.85
N LEU A 94 -7.56 -0.16 -13.94
CA LEU A 94 -6.80 -0.31 -15.17
C LEU A 94 -7.45 -1.38 -16.06
N ARG A 95 -7.51 -1.11 -17.36
CA ARG A 95 -7.92 -2.12 -18.33
C ARG A 95 -6.71 -2.82 -18.89
N GLU A 96 -6.81 -4.14 -19.04
CA GLU A 96 -5.76 -4.94 -19.67
C GLU A 96 -5.48 -4.45 -21.11
N GLY A 97 -4.21 -4.43 -21.50
CA GLY A 97 -3.76 -3.92 -22.80
C GLY A 97 -3.54 -2.40 -22.88
N VAL A 98 -4.16 -1.59 -22.01
CA VAL A 98 -4.00 -0.12 -21.98
C VAL A 98 -3.59 0.43 -20.60
N ALA A 99 -3.17 -0.45 -19.68
CA ALA A 99 -2.85 -0.12 -18.29
C ALA A 99 -1.84 1.02 -18.11
N VAL A 100 -0.87 1.18 -19.03
CA VAL A 100 0.09 2.30 -18.99
C VAL A 100 -0.63 3.63 -19.22
N HIS A 101 -1.49 3.71 -20.23
CA HIS A 101 -2.28 4.90 -20.52
C HIS A 101 -3.24 5.20 -19.36
N ASP A 102 -3.98 4.20 -18.88
CA ASP A 102 -4.94 4.36 -17.78
C ASP A 102 -4.25 4.79 -16.46
N SER A 103 -2.99 4.41 -16.26
CA SER A 103 -2.21 4.85 -15.09
C SER A 103 -1.76 6.31 -15.19
N LEU A 104 -1.43 6.79 -16.40
CA LEU A 104 -0.93 8.15 -16.63
C LEU A 104 -2.06 9.18 -16.81
N TYR A 105 -3.19 8.74 -17.37
CA TYR A 105 -4.35 9.57 -17.69
C TYR A 105 -5.65 8.96 -17.12
N PRO A 106 -5.76 8.79 -15.79
CA PRO A 106 -6.97 8.26 -15.19
C PRO A 106 -8.09 9.31 -15.19
N ASP A 107 -9.35 8.87 -15.31
CA ASP A 107 -10.51 9.75 -15.12
C ASP A 107 -10.55 10.34 -13.69
N ARG A 108 -10.06 9.57 -12.71
CA ARG A 108 -9.95 9.96 -11.31
C ARG A 108 -8.96 9.07 -10.55
N ILE A 109 -8.39 9.62 -9.48
CA ILE A 109 -7.61 8.86 -8.49
C ILE A 109 -8.42 8.81 -7.19
N VAL A 110 -8.67 7.61 -6.67
CA VAL A 110 -9.33 7.40 -5.38
C VAL A 110 -8.28 7.16 -4.32
N MET A 111 -8.28 7.93 -3.24
CA MET A 111 -7.40 7.75 -2.10
C MET A 111 -8.22 7.74 -0.80
N GLY A 112 -8.03 6.72 0.02
CA GLY A 112 -8.69 6.61 1.33
C GLY A 112 -7.68 6.35 2.43
N ALA A 113 -7.67 7.18 3.48
CA ALA A 113 -6.87 6.96 4.67
C ALA A 113 -7.54 7.61 5.88
N THR A 114 -7.27 7.08 7.07
CA THR A 114 -7.78 7.66 8.33
C THR A 114 -6.87 8.76 8.89
N GLN A 115 -5.60 8.80 8.47
CA GLN A 115 -4.62 9.80 8.91
C GLN A 115 -4.42 10.85 7.81
N ALA A 116 -4.64 12.12 8.11
CA ALA A 116 -4.43 13.22 7.16
C ALA A 116 -2.99 13.24 6.61
N ARG A 117 -1.99 12.97 7.45
CA ARG A 117 -0.58 12.84 7.03
C ARG A 117 -0.38 11.82 5.90
N ALA A 118 -1.14 10.73 5.89
CA ALA A 118 -1.04 9.72 4.83
C ALA A 118 -1.53 10.28 3.50
N ILE A 119 -2.63 11.04 3.51
CA ILE A 119 -3.14 11.73 2.33
C ILE A 119 -2.13 12.76 1.82
N ASP A 120 -1.55 13.57 2.71
CA ASP A 120 -0.55 14.58 2.33
C ASP A 120 0.66 13.97 1.63
N VAL A 121 1.19 12.85 2.15
CA VAL A 121 2.31 12.13 1.53
C VAL A 121 1.93 11.63 0.13
N LEU A 122 0.73 11.05 -0.03
CA LEU A 122 0.28 10.52 -1.32
C LEU A 122 0.04 11.62 -2.35
N VAL A 123 -0.56 12.75 -1.94
CA VAL A 123 -0.80 13.90 -2.82
C VAL A 123 0.52 14.51 -3.27
N ARG A 124 1.48 14.74 -2.37
CA ARG A 124 2.81 15.26 -2.73
C ARG A 124 3.53 14.35 -3.73
N GLY A 125 3.47 13.04 -3.52
CA GLY A 125 4.04 12.07 -4.45
C GLY A 125 3.37 12.12 -5.83
N ALA A 126 2.04 12.29 -5.88
CA ALA A 126 1.29 12.37 -7.12
C ALA A 126 1.53 13.69 -7.89
N THR A 127 1.76 14.81 -7.20
CA THR A 127 1.97 16.13 -7.83
C THR A 127 3.42 16.45 -8.12
N ALA A 128 4.39 15.72 -7.56
CA ALA A 128 5.82 15.93 -7.80
C ALA A 128 6.21 15.81 -9.30
N GLY A 129 5.43 15.09 -10.11
CA GLY A 129 5.62 15.04 -11.57
C GLY A 129 5.06 16.25 -12.33
N HIS A 130 4.15 17.03 -11.73
CA HIS A 130 3.50 18.19 -12.36
C HIS A 130 4.37 19.46 -12.30
N ASP A 131 5.32 19.53 -11.36
CA ASP A 131 6.20 20.70 -11.15
C ASP A 131 7.47 20.68 -12.04
N MET A 132 7.60 19.69 -12.93
CA MET A 132 8.68 19.63 -13.93
C MET A 132 8.33 20.37 -15.24
N GLY A 133 7.20 21.07 -15.27
CA GLY A 133 6.66 21.79 -16.45
C GLY A 133 6.65 23.31 -16.37
N GLY A 134 7.27 23.93 -15.36
CA GLY A 134 7.30 25.39 -15.20
C GLY A 134 8.60 26.03 -15.66
N ARG A 135 8.75 26.32 -16.96
CA ARG A 135 9.52 27.46 -17.55
C ARG A 135 9.75 27.25 -19.05
N ARG A 136 8.90 27.85 -19.89
CA ARG A 136 9.23 28.87 -20.90
C ARG A 136 7.97 29.65 -21.25
#